data_AF-A0AAW7CX39-F1
#
_entry.id   AF-A0AAW7CX39-F1
#
_cell.length_a   1.000
_cell.length_b   1.000
_cell.length_c   1.000
_cell.angle_alpha   90.00
_cell.angle_beta   90.00
_cell.angle_gamma   90.00
#
_symmetry.space_group_name_H-M   'P 1'
#
loop_
_entity.id
_entity.type
_entity.pdbx_description
1 polymer ?
#
loop_
_entity_poly.entity_id
_entity_poly.type
_entity_poly.pdbx_seq_one_letter_code
_entity_poly.pdbx_strand_id
1 'polypeptide(L)'
;MNQNFQTQAVTQHIVEWLKHYAQESGIKGFTIGISGGIDSAVTSTLCALTGLPLLCVEMPIHQAASQVSRAKEHLDFLKQNFEQVRTVESDLTSTFELFKQQLPTTDNESLLNLTLANTRARLRMTTLYYYAGIHGYLVVGTGNKIEDFGVGFFTKYGDGGVDISPIADLLKSQVRLIGEYLKVPQSIIQAKPTDGLFGDDRSDEDQLGANYDELEQAMLAAEKGKKLEDFQGRDKEVFAIYTRLNRINQHKINPIPVCMIPNHLK
;
A
#
# COMPACT_ATOMS: atom_id res chain seq x y z
N MET A 1 -12.44 19.23 1.59
CA MET A 1 -11.62 19.52 2.78
C MET A 1 -10.13 19.74 2.44
N ASN A 2 -9.79 20.33 1.27
CA ASN A 2 -8.40 20.34 0.75
C ASN A 2 -7.86 21.73 0.33
N GLN A 3 -8.46 22.85 0.79
CA GLN A 3 -8.10 24.19 0.27
C GLN A 3 -6.66 24.64 0.58
N ASN A 4 -5.91 23.96 1.45
CA ASN A 4 -4.54 24.32 1.82
C ASN A 4 -3.47 23.25 1.52
N PHE A 5 -3.78 22.17 0.79
CA PHE A 5 -2.78 21.15 0.49
C PHE A 5 -1.78 21.67 -0.56
N GLN A 6 -0.52 21.86 -0.16
CA GLN A 6 0.54 22.39 -1.03
C GLN A 6 1.22 21.24 -1.79
N THR A 7 0.53 20.70 -2.80
CA THR A 7 0.94 19.47 -3.52
C THR A 7 2.40 19.46 -3.94
N GLN A 8 2.90 20.55 -4.53
CA GLN A 8 4.29 20.67 -4.96
C GLN A 8 5.28 20.65 -3.78
N ALA A 9 5.00 21.40 -2.72
CA ALA A 9 5.89 21.46 -1.55
C ALA A 9 5.94 20.12 -0.81
N VAL A 10 4.80 19.45 -0.67
CA VAL A 10 4.71 18.10 -0.07
C VAL A 10 5.44 17.07 -0.93
N THR A 11 5.26 17.12 -2.25
CA THR A 11 5.99 16.26 -3.20
C THR A 11 7.50 16.42 -3.03
N GLN A 12 7.99 17.66 -3.03
CA GLN A 12 9.42 17.95 -2.87
C GLN A 12 9.94 17.45 -1.52
N HIS A 13 9.18 17.67 -0.46
CA HIS A 13 9.52 17.22 0.89
C HIS A 13 9.70 15.69 0.95
N ILE A 14 8.78 14.93 0.36
CA ILE A 14 8.88 13.45 0.34
C ILE A 14 10.10 12.99 -0.47
N VAL A 15 10.36 13.61 -1.62
CA VAL A 15 11.53 13.28 -2.46
C VAL A 15 12.84 13.56 -1.71
N GLU A 16 12.93 14.69 -1.00
CA GLU A 16 14.09 15.04 -0.17
C GLU A 16 14.26 14.06 1.00
N TRP A 17 13.16 13.71 1.68
CA TRP A 17 13.17 12.73 2.75
C TRP A 17 13.67 11.36 2.27
N LEU A 18 13.20 10.88 1.12
CA LEU A 18 13.68 9.63 0.50
C LEU A 18 15.18 9.67 0.21
N LYS A 19 15.68 10.77 -0.36
CA LYS A 19 17.12 10.95 -0.64
C LYS A 19 17.94 10.90 0.64
N HIS A 20 17.52 11.65 1.65
CA HIS A 20 18.23 11.76 2.93
C HIS A 20 18.27 10.41 3.65
N TYR A 21 17.13 9.72 3.74
CA TYR A 21 17.05 8.41 4.38
C TYR A 21 17.96 7.38 3.70
N ALA A 22 17.98 7.34 2.37
CA ALA A 22 18.85 6.43 1.62
C ALA A 22 20.34 6.75 1.86
N GLN A 23 20.71 8.03 1.92
CA GLN A 23 22.08 8.47 2.19
C GLN A 23 22.55 8.09 3.60
N GLU A 24 21.74 8.38 4.63
CA GLU A 24 22.08 8.05 6.03
C GLU A 24 22.19 6.55 6.26
N SER A 25 21.33 5.78 5.59
CA SER A 25 21.29 4.32 5.72
C SER A 25 22.34 3.60 4.85
N GLY A 26 23.09 4.33 4.03
CA GLY A 26 24.10 3.75 3.12
C GLY A 26 23.50 2.86 2.01
N ILE A 27 22.25 3.11 1.65
CA ILE A 27 21.47 2.30 0.69
C ILE A 27 21.70 2.82 -0.73
N LYS A 28 21.72 1.90 -1.70
CA LYS A 28 22.04 2.22 -3.11
C LYS A 28 20.86 2.66 -3.96
N GLY A 29 19.62 2.40 -3.52
CA GLY A 29 18.42 2.62 -4.32
C GLY A 29 17.18 1.99 -3.69
N PHE A 30 16.13 1.85 -4.50
CA PHE A 30 14.81 1.40 -4.06
C PHE A 30 14.27 0.25 -4.91
N THR A 31 13.49 -0.63 -4.28
CA THR A 31 12.69 -1.66 -4.94
C THR A 31 11.21 -1.45 -4.59
N ILE A 32 10.34 -1.50 -5.58
CA ILE A 32 8.90 -1.26 -5.40
C ILE A 32 8.05 -2.16 -6.29
N GLY A 33 6.92 -2.65 -5.76
CA GLY A 33 5.93 -3.39 -6.54
C GLY A 33 5.00 -2.45 -7.30
N ILE A 34 4.75 -2.72 -8.59
CA ILE A 34 3.80 -1.95 -9.40
C ILE A 34 2.54 -2.77 -9.65
N SER A 35 1.40 -2.32 -9.12
CA SER A 35 0.12 -3.02 -9.22
C SER A 35 -0.83 -2.46 -10.27
N GLY A 36 -0.53 -1.28 -10.83
CA GLY A 36 -1.45 -0.50 -11.66
C GLY A 36 -2.46 0.34 -10.86
N GLY A 37 -2.33 0.37 -9.53
CA GLY A 37 -3.05 1.26 -8.64
C GLY A 37 -2.32 2.58 -8.35
N ILE A 38 -3.08 3.59 -7.92
CA ILE A 38 -2.59 4.96 -7.72
C ILE A 38 -1.45 5.07 -6.70
N ASP A 39 -1.49 4.31 -5.60
CA ASP A 39 -0.51 4.47 -4.53
C ASP A 39 0.88 3.99 -4.97
N SER A 40 0.95 2.84 -5.64
CA SER A 40 2.20 2.35 -6.26
C SER A 40 2.69 3.27 -7.36
N ALA A 41 1.77 3.87 -8.12
CA ALA A 41 2.13 4.77 -9.20
C ALA A 41 2.76 6.08 -8.68
N VAL A 42 2.11 6.72 -7.72
CA VAL A 42 2.64 7.92 -7.04
C VAL A 42 3.96 7.62 -6.34
N THR A 43 4.01 6.55 -5.55
CA THR A 43 5.20 6.22 -4.75
C THR A 43 6.41 5.93 -5.64
N SER A 44 6.23 5.15 -6.71
CA SER A 44 7.33 4.88 -7.64
C SER A 44 7.81 6.14 -8.38
N THR A 45 6.90 7.06 -8.74
CA THR A 45 7.31 8.35 -9.33
C THR A 45 8.05 9.23 -8.33
N LEU A 46 7.65 9.27 -7.05
CA LEU A 46 8.39 9.95 -5.98
C LEU A 46 9.80 9.35 -5.80
N CYS A 47 9.91 8.02 -5.79
CA CYS A 47 11.21 7.34 -5.76
C CYS A 47 12.06 7.67 -7.00
N ALA A 48 11.47 7.72 -8.20
CA ALA A 48 12.20 8.03 -9.43
C ALA A 48 12.73 9.47 -9.44
N LEU A 49 11.97 10.43 -8.90
CA LEU A 49 12.38 11.83 -8.74
C LEU A 49 13.58 12.02 -7.81
N THR A 50 13.93 11.01 -7.00
CA THR A 50 15.16 11.05 -6.22
C THR A 50 16.42 11.01 -7.10
N GLY A 51 16.33 10.51 -8.33
CA GLY A 51 17.48 10.25 -9.19
C GLY A 51 18.36 9.08 -8.70
N LEU A 52 17.94 8.37 -7.66
CA LEU A 52 18.59 7.13 -7.23
C LEU A 52 18.11 5.95 -8.09
N PRO A 53 18.90 4.87 -8.18
CA PRO A 53 18.45 3.62 -8.79
C PRO A 53 17.10 3.16 -8.24
N LEU A 54 16.16 2.87 -9.14
CA LEU A 54 14.84 2.36 -8.82
C LEU A 54 14.57 1.09 -9.62
N LEU A 55 14.23 -0.01 -8.94
CA LEU A 55 13.73 -1.23 -9.55
C LEU A 55 12.22 -1.37 -9.29
N CYS A 56 11.44 -1.25 -10.36
CA CYS A 56 10.02 -1.53 -10.36
C CYS A 56 9.76 -3.00 -10.73
N VAL A 57 9.01 -3.70 -9.90
CA VAL A 57 8.72 -5.14 -10.07
C VAL A 57 7.22 -5.34 -10.31
N GLU A 58 6.86 -5.89 -11.46
CA GLU A 58 5.50 -6.38 -11.74
C GLU A 58 5.40 -7.84 -11.26
N MET A 59 4.40 -8.16 -10.44
CA MET A 59 4.27 -9.49 -9.81
C MET A 59 2.84 -10.05 -9.93
N PRO A 60 2.41 -10.43 -11.14
CA PRO A 60 1.07 -10.95 -11.36
C PRO A 60 0.88 -12.30 -10.63
N ILE A 61 -0.32 -12.49 -10.07
CA ILE A 61 -0.81 -13.79 -9.57
C ILE A 61 -2.31 -13.83 -9.87
N HIS A 62 -2.69 -14.47 -10.99
CA HIS A 62 -4.07 -14.45 -11.51
C HIS A 62 -4.65 -13.03 -11.59
N GLN A 63 -3.84 -12.07 -12.04
CA GLN A 63 -4.22 -10.66 -12.00
C GLN A 63 -5.20 -10.33 -13.13
N ALA A 64 -6.18 -9.48 -12.84
CA ALA A 64 -7.09 -8.96 -13.87
C ALA A 64 -6.31 -8.21 -14.96
N ALA A 65 -6.66 -8.45 -16.23
CA ALA A 65 -5.96 -7.88 -17.39
C ALA A 65 -5.92 -6.33 -17.37
N SER A 66 -6.97 -5.69 -16.82
CA SER A 66 -7.02 -4.22 -16.69
C SER A 66 -6.00 -3.67 -15.71
N GLN A 67 -5.59 -4.44 -14.70
CA GLN A 67 -4.56 -4.03 -13.74
C GLN A 67 -3.17 -4.23 -14.33
N VAL A 68 -2.93 -5.35 -15.01
CA VAL A 68 -1.70 -5.61 -15.78
C VAL A 68 -1.47 -4.53 -16.83
N SER A 69 -2.52 -4.15 -17.57
CA SER A 69 -2.45 -3.08 -18.58
C SER A 69 -2.02 -1.74 -17.96
N ARG A 70 -2.65 -1.34 -16.85
CA ARG A 70 -2.29 -0.10 -16.12
C ARG A 70 -0.89 -0.15 -15.53
N ALA A 71 -0.47 -1.29 -14.99
CA ALA A 71 0.88 -1.48 -14.48
C ALA A 71 1.90 -1.26 -15.61
N LYS A 72 1.69 -1.87 -16.77
CA LYS A 72 2.56 -1.72 -17.95
C LYS A 72 2.60 -0.29 -18.47
N GLU A 73 1.46 0.38 -18.56
CA GLU A 73 1.38 1.80 -18.91
C GLU A 73 2.22 2.67 -17.96
N HIS A 74 2.12 2.43 -16.64
CA HIS A 74 2.92 3.17 -15.66
C HIS A 74 4.42 2.86 -15.75
N LEU A 75 4.78 1.59 -15.94
CA LEU A 75 6.17 1.18 -16.11
C LEU A 75 6.80 1.86 -17.34
N ASP A 76 6.06 1.96 -18.44
CA ASP A 76 6.50 2.66 -19.64
C ASP A 76 6.64 4.17 -19.39
N PHE A 77 5.68 4.78 -18.70
CA PHE A 77 5.77 6.17 -18.24
C PHE A 77 7.05 6.41 -17.42
N LEU A 78 7.36 5.56 -16.43
CA LEU A 78 8.55 5.73 -15.60
C LEU A 78 9.85 5.59 -16.43
N LYS A 79 9.96 4.56 -17.28
CA LYS A 79 11.14 4.33 -18.11
C LYS A 79 11.41 5.48 -19.08
N GLN A 80 10.36 6.09 -19.63
CA GLN A 80 10.49 7.20 -20.58
C GLN A 80 10.93 8.50 -19.90
N ASN A 81 10.57 8.71 -18.64
CA ASN A 81 10.80 9.97 -17.94
C ASN A 81 12.01 9.94 -16.99
N PHE A 82 12.51 8.76 -16.61
CA PHE A 82 13.55 8.61 -15.60
C PHE A 82 14.60 7.56 -15.97
N GLU A 83 15.83 7.99 -16.22
CA GLU A 83 16.93 7.12 -16.71
C GLU A 83 17.36 6.03 -15.72
N GLN A 84 17.18 6.28 -14.41
CA GLN A 84 17.61 5.39 -13.33
C GLN A 84 16.57 4.31 -13.00
N VAL A 85 15.44 4.30 -13.71
CA VAL A 85 14.38 3.31 -13.52
C VAL A 85 14.69 2.05 -14.34
N ARG A 86 14.62 0.91 -13.66
CA ARG A 86 14.63 -0.43 -14.24
C ARG A 86 13.33 -1.12 -13.89
N THR A 87 12.88 -2.01 -14.78
CA THR A 87 11.62 -2.73 -14.62
C THR A 87 11.85 -4.21 -14.84
N VAL A 88 11.17 -5.06 -14.06
CA VAL A 88 11.21 -6.51 -14.22
C VAL A 88 9.83 -7.10 -13.95
N GLU A 89 9.46 -8.15 -14.69
CA GLU A 89 8.27 -8.94 -14.42
C GLU A 89 8.69 -10.25 -13.75
N SER A 90 8.02 -10.59 -12.65
CA SER A 90 8.15 -11.88 -11.96
C SER A 90 6.76 -12.49 -11.82
N ASP A 91 6.35 -13.31 -12.79
CA ASP A 91 5.09 -14.03 -12.69
C ASP A 91 5.17 -15.09 -11.58
N LEU A 92 4.38 -14.88 -10.53
CA LEU A 92 4.35 -15.72 -9.33
C LEU A 92 3.19 -16.73 -9.38
N THR A 93 2.43 -16.80 -10.47
CA THR A 93 1.24 -17.66 -10.60
C THR A 93 1.56 -19.13 -10.37
N SER A 94 2.59 -19.67 -11.03
CA SER A 94 3.00 -21.07 -10.86
C SER A 94 3.49 -21.38 -9.45
N THR A 95 4.24 -20.44 -8.86
CA THR A 95 4.74 -20.55 -7.47
C THR A 95 3.57 -20.60 -6.48
N PHE A 96 2.58 -19.72 -6.66
CA PHE A 96 1.38 -19.68 -5.84
C PHE A 96 0.54 -20.95 -5.97
N GLU A 97 0.31 -21.45 -7.18
CA GLU A 97 -0.46 -22.69 -7.40
C GLU A 97 0.22 -23.91 -6.78
N LEU A 98 1.54 -24.03 -6.94
CA LEU A 98 2.30 -25.11 -6.31
C LEU A 98 2.20 -25.02 -4.78
N PHE A 99 2.39 -23.83 -4.21
CA PHE A 99 2.27 -23.60 -2.77
C PHE A 99 0.89 -23.97 -2.23
N LYS A 100 -0.18 -23.58 -2.93
CA LYS A 100 -1.57 -23.90 -2.59
C LYS A 100 -1.82 -25.42 -2.53
N GLN A 101 -1.22 -26.20 -3.42
CA GLN A 101 -1.36 -27.66 -3.43
C GLN A 101 -0.67 -28.37 -2.27
N GLN A 102 0.33 -27.74 -1.63
CA GLN A 102 1.08 -28.33 -0.52
C GLN A 102 0.44 -28.06 0.85
N LEU A 103 -0.61 -27.24 0.91
CA LEU A 103 -1.22 -26.79 2.15
C LEU A 103 -2.62 -27.37 2.36
N PRO A 104 -3.05 -27.55 3.62
CA PRO A 104 -4.41 -27.98 3.91
C PRO A 104 -5.44 -26.95 3.45
N THR A 105 -6.60 -27.44 3.07
CA THR A 105 -7.77 -26.62 2.75
C THR A 105 -8.76 -26.57 3.93
N THR A 106 -9.82 -25.77 3.80
CA THR A 106 -10.95 -25.71 4.73
C THR A 106 -12.26 -25.57 3.96
N ASP A 107 -13.35 -26.12 4.49
CA ASP A 107 -14.69 -25.97 3.92
C ASP A 107 -15.25 -24.54 4.09
N ASN A 108 -14.61 -23.71 4.92
CA ASN A 108 -14.95 -22.29 5.02
C ASN A 108 -14.31 -21.52 3.84
N GLU A 109 -15.06 -21.43 2.74
CA GLU A 109 -14.60 -20.81 1.49
C GLU A 109 -14.17 -19.34 1.66
N SER A 110 -14.91 -18.55 2.44
CA SER A 110 -14.57 -17.14 2.70
C SER A 110 -13.23 -17.01 3.42
N LEU A 111 -13.01 -17.84 4.45
CA LEU A 111 -11.74 -17.87 5.17
C LEU A 111 -10.60 -18.35 4.27
N LEU A 112 -10.83 -19.36 3.44
CA LEU A 112 -9.84 -19.88 2.49
C LEU A 112 -9.43 -18.80 1.49
N ASN A 113 -10.40 -18.12 0.88
CA ASN A 113 -10.15 -17.06 -0.10
C ASN A 113 -9.37 -15.89 0.51
N LEU A 114 -9.75 -15.43 1.71
CA LEU A 114 -8.99 -14.41 2.44
C LEU A 114 -7.56 -14.90 2.79
N THR A 115 -7.41 -16.16 3.18
CA THR A 115 -6.09 -16.73 3.50
C THR A 115 -5.19 -16.75 2.26
N LEU A 116 -5.73 -17.19 1.12
CA LEU A 116 -5.02 -17.22 -0.16
C LEU A 116 -4.70 -15.81 -0.68
N ALA A 117 -5.60 -14.84 -0.52
CA ALA A 117 -5.38 -13.42 -0.79
C ALA A 117 -4.15 -12.90 -0.02
N ASN A 118 -4.11 -13.11 1.30
CA ASN A 118 -2.97 -12.72 2.12
C ASN A 118 -1.67 -13.46 1.72
N THR A 119 -1.76 -14.74 1.33
CA THR A 119 -0.61 -15.51 0.84
C THR A 119 -0.03 -14.89 -0.43
N ARG A 120 -0.86 -14.43 -1.37
CA ARG A 120 -0.40 -13.70 -2.57
C ARG A 120 0.40 -12.46 -2.21
N ALA A 121 -0.10 -11.64 -1.29
CA ALA A 121 0.60 -10.45 -0.82
C ALA A 121 1.97 -10.79 -0.18
N ARG A 122 2.05 -11.89 0.58
CA ARG A 122 3.31 -12.36 1.20
C ARG A 122 4.33 -12.89 0.19
N LEU A 123 3.88 -13.56 -0.86
CA LEU A 123 4.76 -13.99 -1.96
C LEU A 123 5.35 -12.76 -2.67
N ARG A 124 4.52 -11.74 -2.94
CA ARG A 124 5.00 -10.47 -3.52
C ARG A 124 6.03 -9.78 -2.63
N MET A 125 5.76 -9.69 -1.33
CA MET A 125 6.71 -9.15 -0.35
C MET A 125 8.04 -9.91 -0.41
N THR A 126 8.00 -11.25 -0.39
CA THR A 126 9.21 -12.10 -0.45
C THR A 126 10.03 -11.81 -1.71
N THR A 127 9.37 -11.69 -2.86
CA THR A 127 10.00 -11.35 -4.14
C THR A 127 10.64 -9.95 -4.11
N LEU A 128 9.96 -8.95 -3.54
CA LEU A 128 10.52 -7.60 -3.40
C LEU A 128 11.78 -7.59 -2.53
N TYR A 129 11.78 -8.28 -1.40
CA TYR A 129 12.96 -8.39 -0.54
C TYR A 129 14.10 -9.16 -1.18
N TYR A 130 13.81 -10.18 -2.00
CA TYR A 130 14.86 -10.85 -2.78
C TYR A 130 15.57 -9.85 -3.70
N TYR A 131 14.81 -9.10 -4.50
CA TYR A 131 15.37 -8.08 -5.39
C TYR A 131 16.11 -6.98 -4.62
N ALA A 132 15.53 -6.49 -3.53
CA ALA A 132 16.16 -5.47 -2.70
C ALA A 132 17.49 -5.97 -2.11
N GLY A 133 17.53 -7.20 -1.61
CA GLY A 133 18.72 -7.81 -1.02
C GLY A 133 19.87 -7.99 -2.00
N ILE A 134 19.61 -8.50 -3.21
CA ILE A 134 20.68 -8.70 -4.21
C ILE A 134 21.23 -7.38 -4.77
N HIS A 135 20.46 -6.29 -4.68
CA HIS A 135 20.88 -4.97 -5.16
C HIS A 135 21.36 -4.02 -4.04
N GLY A 136 21.13 -4.35 -2.77
CA GLY A 136 21.37 -3.45 -1.65
C GLY A 136 20.43 -2.24 -1.66
N TYR A 137 19.16 -2.47 -1.99
CA TYR A 137 18.08 -1.47 -2.02
C TYR A 137 17.15 -1.62 -0.81
N LEU A 138 16.28 -0.64 -0.60
CA LEU A 138 15.16 -0.74 0.35
C LEU A 138 13.85 -1.09 -0.37
N VAL A 139 13.01 -1.90 0.26
CA VAL A 139 11.64 -2.13 -0.17
C VAL A 139 10.76 -0.96 0.25
N VAL A 140 10.17 -0.28 -0.73
CA VAL A 140 9.32 0.90 -0.51
C VAL A 140 7.85 0.50 -0.48
N GLY A 141 7.17 0.84 0.62
CA GLY A 141 5.74 0.61 0.80
C GLY A 141 4.88 1.68 0.16
N THR A 142 3.67 1.27 -0.22
CA THR A 142 2.72 2.09 -0.96
C THR A 142 1.44 2.35 -0.17
N GLY A 143 1.36 1.92 1.09
CA GLY A 143 0.19 2.16 1.91
C GLY A 143 0.05 3.63 2.28
N ASN A 144 -1.16 4.16 2.11
CA ASN A 144 -1.51 5.52 2.53
C ASN A 144 -2.09 5.52 3.95
N LYS A 145 -2.33 6.72 4.50
CA LYS A 145 -2.72 6.91 5.90
C LYS A 145 -4.01 6.19 6.26
N ILE A 146 -5.03 6.30 5.43
CA ILE A 146 -6.34 5.74 5.76
C ILE A 146 -6.36 4.22 5.64
N GLU A 147 -5.68 3.64 4.63
CA GLU A 147 -5.58 2.19 4.44
C GLU A 147 -4.76 1.53 5.54
N ASP A 148 -3.49 1.89 5.67
CA ASP A 148 -2.55 1.18 6.55
C ASP A 148 -2.78 1.54 8.02
N PHE A 149 -2.86 2.83 8.32
CA PHE A 149 -2.83 3.32 9.70
C PHE A 149 -4.22 3.72 10.23
N GLY A 150 -5.17 3.95 9.33
CA GLY A 150 -6.56 4.25 9.66
C GLY A 150 -7.36 2.98 9.92
N VAL A 151 -7.60 2.16 8.90
CA VAL A 151 -8.44 0.95 9.00
C VAL A 151 -7.64 -0.35 9.08
N GLY A 152 -6.34 -0.34 8.80
CA GLY A 152 -5.50 -1.54 8.78
C GLY A 152 -5.84 -2.50 7.64
N PHE A 153 -6.18 -1.94 6.49
CA PHE A 153 -6.57 -2.65 5.26
C PHE A 153 -5.34 -3.00 4.41
N PHE A 154 -4.49 -3.84 4.98
CA PHE A 154 -3.31 -4.40 4.33
C PHE A 154 -3.02 -5.79 4.87
N THR A 155 -2.19 -6.56 4.15
CA THR A 155 -1.68 -7.84 4.66
C THR A 155 -0.47 -7.61 5.55
N LYS A 156 -0.57 -7.99 6.84
CA LYS A 156 0.59 -7.98 7.74
C LYS A 156 1.68 -8.91 7.21
N TYR A 157 2.89 -8.37 7.06
CA TYR A 157 4.04 -9.03 6.42
C TYR A 157 3.80 -9.42 4.95
N GLY A 158 2.81 -8.80 4.29
CA GLY A 158 2.65 -8.80 2.85
C GLY A 158 3.02 -7.41 2.33
N ASP A 159 2.05 -6.71 1.75
CA ASP A 159 2.16 -5.31 1.32
C ASP A 159 2.56 -4.34 2.44
N GLY A 160 2.20 -4.62 3.71
CA GLY A 160 2.71 -3.86 4.86
C GLY A 160 4.07 -4.30 5.40
N GLY A 161 4.72 -5.30 4.79
CA GLY A 161 6.09 -5.70 5.13
C GLY A 161 7.07 -4.93 4.27
N VAL A 162 7.54 -3.77 4.74
CA VAL A 162 8.35 -2.82 3.96
C VAL A 162 9.39 -2.14 4.86
N ASP A 163 10.42 -1.56 4.26
CA ASP A 163 11.46 -0.84 5.01
C ASP A 163 11.06 0.62 5.28
N ILE A 164 10.37 1.26 4.34
CA ILE A 164 9.93 2.66 4.42
C ILE A 164 8.56 2.89 3.76
N SER A 165 7.78 3.84 4.27
CA SER A 165 6.42 4.17 3.75
C SER A 165 6.27 5.68 3.48
N PRO A 166 6.75 6.20 2.34
CA PRO A 166 6.84 7.64 2.07
C PRO A 166 5.50 8.37 1.96
N ILE A 167 4.39 7.65 1.72
CA ILE A 167 3.04 8.21 1.59
C ILE A 167 2.11 7.82 2.75
N ALA A 168 2.63 7.19 3.80
CA ALA A 168 1.85 6.71 4.95
C ALA A 168 1.16 7.82 5.75
N ASP A 169 1.61 9.08 5.66
CA ASP A 169 0.95 10.21 6.31
C ASP A 169 -0.03 10.96 5.39
N LEU A 170 -0.17 10.52 4.14
CA LEU A 170 -1.11 11.12 3.19
C LEU A 170 -2.46 10.41 3.20
N LEU A 171 -3.54 11.18 3.20
CA LEU A 171 -4.88 10.67 2.91
C LEU A 171 -4.94 10.18 1.45
N LYS A 172 -5.86 9.25 1.13
CA LYS A 172 -6.06 8.77 -0.25
C LYS A 172 -6.37 9.93 -1.20
N SER A 173 -7.18 10.88 -0.74
CA SER A 173 -7.49 12.10 -1.48
C SER A 173 -6.26 12.96 -1.78
N GLN A 174 -5.28 13.01 -0.89
CA GLN A 174 -4.01 13.72 -1.08
C GLN A 174 -3.06 12.98 -2.02
N VAL A 175 -3.02 11.64 -1.95
CA VAL A 175 -2.27 10.81 -2.90
C VAL A 175 -2.75 11.06 -4.33
N ARG A 176 -4.08 11.16 -4.56
CA ARG A 176 -4.65 11.50 -5.88
C ARG A 176 -4.18 12.88 -6.37
N LEU A 177 -4.17 13.90 -5.50
CA LEU A 177 -3.67 15.24 -5.85
C LEU A 177 -2.19 15.22 -6.25
N ILE A 178 -1.36 14.45 -5.54
CA ILE A 178 0.04 14.26 -5.93
C ILE A 178 0.14 13.52 -7.27
N GLY A 179 -0.66 12.48 -7.50
CA GLY A 179 -0.69 11.76 -8.78
C GLY A 179 -1.00 12.66 -9.97
N GLU A 180 -1.98 13.55 -9.84
CA GLU A 180 -2.30 14.57 -10.84
C GLU A 180 -1.12 15.52 -11.10
N TYR A 181 -0.51 16.03 -10.03
CA TYR A 181 0.66 16.92 -10.13
C TYR A 181 1.86 16.24 -10.81
N LEU A 182 2.10 14.97 -10.48
CA LEU A 182 3.16 14.14 -11.05
C LEU A 182 2.86 13.63 -12.46
N LYS A 183 1.65 13.90 -12.99
CA LYS A 183 1.18 13.44 -14.30
C LYS A 183 1.19 11.91 -14.44
N VAL A 184 0.86 11.20 -13.36
CA VAL A 184 0.59 9.76 -13.40
C VAL A 184 -0.47 9.49 -14.48
N PRO A 185 -0.37 8.39 -15.25
CA PRO A 185 -1.33 8.07 -16.31
C PRO A 185 -2.79 8.16 -15.85
N GLN A 186 -3.64 8.75 -16.69
CA GLN A 186 -5.00 9.08 -16.27
C GLN A 186 -5.90 7.85 -16.06
N SER A 187 -5.60 6.76 -16.76
CA SER A 187 -6.21 5.45 -16.54
C SER A 187 -6.05 4.95 -15.09
N ILE A 188 -4.98 5.35 -14.40
CA ILE A 188 -4.67 4.97 -13.02
C ILE A 188 -5.35 5.91 -12.04
N ILE A 189 -5.31 7.22 -12.29
CA ILE A 189 -5.94 8.24 -11.44
C ILE A 189 -7.46 8.02 -11.36
N GLN A 190 -8.10 7.64 -12.48
CA GLN A 190 -9.54 7.44 -12.58
C GLN A 190 -10.00 6.04 -12.14
N ALA A 191 -9.09 5.09 -11.98
CA ALA A 191 -9.46 3.73 -11.65
C ALA A 191 -10.03 3.64 -10.23
N LYS A 192 -11.08 2.82 -10.07
CA LYS A 192 -11.62 2.50 -8.74
C LYS A 192 -10.53 1.76 -7.92
N PRO A 193 -10.33 2.14 -6.64
CA PRO A 193 -9.42 1.43 -5.75
C PRO A 193 -9.77 -0.06 -5.59
N THR A 194 -8.75 -0.90 -5.60
CA THR A 194 -8.84 -2.35 -5.43
C THR A 194 -7.52 -2.89 -4.90
N ASP A 195 -7.59 -3.81 -3.93
CA ASP A 195 -6.44 -4.56 -3.41
C ASP A 195 -5.83 -5.51 -4.45
N GLY A 196 -6.58 -5.88 -5.49
CA GLY A 196 -6.16 -6.85 -6.51
C GLY A 196 -5.85 -8.24 -5.93
N LEU A 197 -6.36 -8.56 -4.74
CA LEU A 197 -6.12 -9.78 -3.97
C LEU A 197 -7.34 -10.70 -3.88
N PHE A 198 -8.50 -10.31 -4.41
CA PHE A 198 -9.64 -11.20 -4.59
C PHE A 198 -9.82 -11.51 -6.08
N GLY A 199 -10.29 -12.73 -6.38
CA GLY A 199 -10.64 -13.12 -7.76
C GLY A 199 -12.04 -12.67 -8.19
N ASP A 200 -12.71 -11.90 -7.33
CA ASP A 200 -14.02 -11.30 -7.60
C ASP A 200 -13.88 -9.79 -7.87
N ASP A 201 -14.93 -9.18 -8.42
CA ASP A 201 -14.93 -7.78 -8.86
C ASP A 201 -15.13 -6.77 -7.70
N ARG A 202 -15.00 -7.19 -6.43
CA ARG A 202 -15.24 -6.31 -5.28
C ARG A 202 -14.10 -5.30 -5.15
N SER A 203 -14.48 -4.04 -5.00
CA SER A 203 -13.56 -2.96 -4.66
C SER A 203 -13.26 -2.91 -3.16
N ASP A 204 -12.25 -2.15 -2.77
CA ASP A 204 -11.93 -1.91 -1.35
C ASP A 204 -13.16 -1.38 -0.59
N GLU A 205 -13.92 -0.49 -1.23
CA GLU A 205 -15.10 0.15 -0.64
C GLU A 205 -16.22 -0.87 -0.38
N ASP A 206 -16.36 -1.88 -1.25
CA ASP A 206 -17.33 -2.97 -1.08
C ASP A 206 -16.92 -3.87 0.10
N GLN A 207 -15.61 -4.07 0.32
CA GLN A 207 -15.09 -4.84 1.44
C GLN A 207 -15.16 -4.07 2.76
N LEU A 208 -14.91 -2.76 2.73
CA LEU A 208 -14.89 -1.89 3.91
C LEU A 208 -16.31 -1.46 4.34
N GLY A 209 -17.25 -1.39 3.40
CA GLY A 209 -18.62 -0.89 3.63
C GLY A 209 -18.72 0.63 3.62
N ALA A 210 -17.65 1.33 3.24
CA ALA A 210 -17.57 2.78 3.14
C ALA A 210 -16.52 3.19 2.11
N ASN A 211 -16.72 4.34 1.47
CA ASN A 211 -15.73 4.88 0.54
C ASN A 211 -14.58 5.59 1.29
N TYR A 212 -13.46 5.83 0.61
CA TYR A 212 -12.29 6.42 1.26
C TYR A 212 -12.55 7.84 1.77
N ASP A 213 -13.33 8.67 1.07
CA ASP A 213 -13.62 10.03 1.53
C ASP A 213 -14.42 10.00 2.85
N GLU A 214 -15.37 9.08 2.98
CA GLU A 214 -16.13 8.80 4.21
C GLU A 214 -15.21 8.35 5.36
N LEU A 215 -14.32 7.39 5.09
CA LEU A 215 -13.39 6.85 6.09
C LEU A 215 -12.36 7.90 6.55
N GLU A 216 -11.88 8.74 5.63
CA GLU A 216 -11.00 9.89 5.95
C GLU A 216 -11.70 10.85 6.91
N GLN A 217 -12.99 11.17 6.69
CA GLN A 217 -13.75 12.02 7.59
C GLN A 217 -13.93 11.40 8.98
N ALA A 218 -14.25 10.11 9.04
CA ALA A 218 -14.37 9.39 10.31
C ALA A 218 -13.04 9.37 11.08
N MET A 219 -11.93 9.14 10.38
CA MET A 219 -10.59 9.18 10.97
C MET A 219 -10.24 10.56 11.54
N LEU A 220 -10.39 11.62 10.75
CA LEU A 220 -10.11 13.00 11.19
C LEU A 220 -11.02 13.43 12.35
N ALA A 221 -12.25 12.92 12.41
CA ALA A 221 -13.13 13.16 13.53
C ALA A 221 -12.70 12.42 14.80
N ALA A 222 -12.27 11.16 14.68
CA ALA A 222 -11.75 10.39 15.80
C ALA A 222 -10.48 11.02 16.39
N GLU A 223 -9.57 11.53 15.54
CA GLU A 223 -8.39 12.29 15.95
C GLU A 223 -8.75 13.56 16.75
N LYS A 224 -9.90 14.18 16.45
CA LYS A 224 -10.45 15.33 17.21
C LYS A 224 -11.20 14.93 18.48
N GLY A 225 -11.18 13.65 18.85
CA GLY A 225 -11.84 13.14 20.06
C GLY A 225 -13.35 12.99 19.93
N LYS A 226 -13.91 12.99 18.71
CA LYS A 226 -15.34 12.71 18.49
C LYS A 226 -15.68 11.27 18.85
N LYS A 227 -16.93 11.05 19.24
CA LYS A 227 -17.48 9.75 19.63
C LYS A 227 -18.67 9.39 18.76
N LEU A 228 -19.09 8.14 18.84
CA LEU A 228 -20.20 7.62 18.05
C LEU A 228 -21.52 8.38 18.30
N GLU A 229 -21.70 8.97 19.48
CA GLU A 229 -22.87 9.75 19.85
C GLU A 229 -22.93 11.12 19.14
N ASP A 230 -21.81 11.61 18.61
CA ASP A 230 -21.72 12.90 17.90
C ASP A 230 -22.28 12.83 16.46
N PHE A 231 -22.62 11.64 15.97
CA PHE A 231 -23.03 11.40 14.59
C PHE A 231 -24.44 10.81 14.49
N GLN A 232 -25.07 11.00 13.33
CA GLN A 232 -26.36 10.41 12.96
C GLN A 232 -26.32 9.87 11.53
N GLY A 233 -27.28 9.00 11.18
CA GLY A 233 -27.40 8.48 9.80
C GLY A 233 -26.14 7.79 9.30
N ARG A 234 -25.75 8.09 8.04
CA ARG A 234 -24.60 7.50 7.36
C ARG A 234 -23.28 7.78 8.08
N ASP A 235 -23.07 9.01 8.56
CA ASP A 235 -21.85 9.38 9.27
C ASP A 235 -21.64 8.53 10.53
N LYS A 236 -22.73 8.19 11.23
CA LYS A 236 -22.67 7.31 12.41
C LYS A 236 -22.28 5.88 12.04
N GLU A 237 -22.82 5.38 10.95
CA GLU A 237 -22.50 4.05 10.43
C GLU A 237 -21.02 3.97 10.01
N VAL A 238 -20.54 4.93 9.22
CA VAL A 238 -19.15 5.01 8.79
C VAL A 238 -18.21 5.16 9.99
N PHE A 239 -18.54 6.02 10.96
CA PHE A 239 -17.72 6.18 12.16
C PHE A 239 -17.63 4.87 12.98
N ALA A 240 -18.73 4.10 13.05
CA ALA A 240 -18.72 2.77 13.66
C ALA A 240 -17.86 1.77 12.88
N ILE A 241 -17.94 1.78 11.54
CA ILE A 241 -17.10 0.95 10.66
C ILE A 241 -15.62 1.25 10.90
N TYR A 242 -15.23 2.52 10.77
CA TYR A 242 -13.86 3.00 10.98
C TYR A 242 -13.34 2.59 12.36
N THR A 243 -14.07 2.94 13.43
CA THR A 243 -13.64 2.66 14.81
C THR A 243 -13.49 1.17 15.07
N ARG A 244 -14.40 0.34 14.54
CA ARG A 244 -14.32 -1.11 14.65
C ARG A 244 -13.08 -1.64 13.93
N LEU A 245 -12.87 -1.27 12.67
CA LEU A 245 -11.75 -1.72 11.85
C LEU A 245 -10.41 -1.30 12.44
N ASN A 246 -10.27 -0.02 12.80
CA ASN A 246 -9.08 0.51 13.46
C ASN A 246 -8.74 -0.30 14.71
N ARG A 247 -9.73 -0.52 15.60
CA ARG A 247 -9.53 -1.27 16.85
C ARG A 247 -9.07 -2.70 16.62
N ILE A 248 -9.73 -3.46 15.74
CA ILE A 248 -9.40 -4.88 15.54
C ILE A 248 -8.07 -5.06 14.79
N ASN A 249 -7.67 -4.09 13.97
CA ASN A 249 -6.45 -4.14 13.18
C ASN A 249 -5.24 -3.46 13.84
N GLN A 250 -5.36 -2.98 15.09
CA GLN A 250 -4.23 -2.43 15.85
C GLN A 250 -3.03 -3.40 15.95
N HIS A 251 -3.28 -4.70 15.91
CA HIS A 251 -2.23 -5.72 15.91
C HIS A 251 -1.39 -5.72 14.62
N LYS A 252 -1.86 -5.12 13.53
CA LYS A 252 -1.11 -4.94 12.28
C LYS A 252 -0.27 -3.66 12.30
N ILE A 253 -0.81 -2.61 12.92
CA ILE A 253 -0.26 -1.25 12.93
C ILE A 253 0.85 -1.08 13.97
N ASN A 254 0.66 -1.64 15.16
CA ASN A 254 1.64 -1.54 16.24
C ASN A 254 2.80 -2.52 16.03
N PRO A 255 4.01 -2.18 16.52
CA PRO A 255 5.13 -3.11 16.58
C PRO A 255 4.76 -4.41 17.30
N ILE A 256 5.55 -5.46 17.05
CA ILE A 256 5.37 -6.76 17.70
C ILE A 256 5.39 -6.55 19.22
N PRO A 257 4.32 -6.93 19.96
CA PRO A 257 4.29 -6.75 21.40
C PRO A 257 5.37 -7.61 22.06
N VAL A 258 6.21 -6.99 22.88
CA VAL A 258 7.29 -7.67 23.62
C VAL A 258 6.86 -7.82 25.08
N CYS A 259 6.94 -9.05 25.60
CA CYS A 259 6.77 -9.30 27.03
C CYS A 259 7.96 -8.73 27.80
N MET A 260 7.76 -7.56 28.41
CA MET A 260 8.80 -6.91 29.21
C MET A 260 8.88 -7.57 30.58
N ILE A 261 9.91 -8.40 30.78
CA ILE A 261 10.16 -9.04 32.08
C ILE A 261 10.67 -7.98 33.07
N PRO A 262 9.99 -7.77 34.22
CA PRO A 262 10.48 -6.89 35.27
C PRO A 262 11.91 -7.23 35.69
N ASN A 263 12.73 -6.22 35.97
CA ASN A 263 14.14 -6.45 36.30
C ASN A 263 14.35 -7.28 37.57
N HIS A 264 13.39 -7.32 38.51
CA HIS A 264 13.50 -8.18 39.69
C HIS A 264 13.23 -9.67 39.41
N LEU A 265 12.77 -10.01 38.19
CA LEU A 265 12.59 -11.37 37.67
C LEU A 265 13.70 -11.78 36.67
N LYS A 266 14.69 -10.90 36.43
CA LYS A 266 15.88 -11.16 35.60
C LYS A 266 17.10 -11.30 36.50
#